data_AF-A0A9P6JG87-F1
#
_entry.id   AF-A0A9P6JG87-F1
#
_cell.length_a   1.000
_cell.length_b   1.000
_cell.length_c   1.000
_cell.angle_alpha   90.00
_cell.angle_beta   90.00
_cell.angle_gamma   90.00
#
_symmetry.space_group_name_H-M   'P 1'
#
loop_
_entity.id
_entity.type
_entity.pdbx_description
1 polymer ?
#
loop_
_entity_poly.entity_id
_entity_poly.type
_entity_poly.pdbx_seq_one_letter_code
_entity_poly.pdbx_strand_id
1 'polypeptide(L)' 'GQGDMAVGAFVLPNDTIRNDVPLTSFQVPIEAVEKATGLKFFETLERKALKNLCKDTECKVMMNLKYLNDKDQKALPAQ' A
#
# COMPACT_ATOMS: atom_id res chain seq x y z
N GLY A 1 5.81 -8.09 -24.56
CA GLY A 1 5.51 -9.17 -23.60
C GLY A 1 4.80 -8.56 -22.42
N GLN A 2 3.61 -9.04 -22.09
CA GLN A 2 2.91 -8.62 -20.87
C GLN A 2 3.66 -9.22 -19.69
N GLY A 3 4.40 -8.39 -18.94
CA GLY A 3 4.96 -8.82 -17.65
C GLY A 3 3.82 -9.07 -16.68
N ASP A 4 4.03 -9.98 -15.72
CA ASP A 4 3.09 -10.23 -14.64
C ASP A 4 2.82 -8.92 -13.88
N MET A 5 1.59 -8.40 -14.00
CA MET A 5 1.20 -7.16 -13.34
C MET A 5 0.61 -7.47 -11.97
N ALA A 6 0.96 -6.65 -10.98
CA ALA A 6 0.44 -6.76 -9.62
C ALA A 6 -0.28 -5.46 -9.21
N VAL A 7 -1.35 -5.59 -8.42
CA VAL A 7 -2.15 -4.45 -7.96
C VAL A 7 -2.37 -4.49 -6.46
N GLY A 8 -2.37 -3.31 -5.84
CA GLY A 8 -2.77 -3.07 -4.46
C GLY A 8 -3.56 -1.77 -4.39
N ALA A 9 -4.62 -1.76 -3.60
CA ALA A 9 -5.40 -0.58 -3.30
C ALA A 9 -5.38 -0.37 -1.79
N PHE A 10 -5.22 0.88 -1.36
CA PHE A 10 -5.07 1.24 0.05
C PHE A 10 -5.97 2.43 0.38
N VAL A 11 -6.66 2.36 1.51
CA VAL A 11 -7.46 3.47 2.04
C VAL A 11 -6.98 3.79 3.43
N LEU A 12 -6.47 5.01 3.62
CA LEU A 12 -5.90 5.47 4.87
C LEU A 12 -6.83 6.51 5.50
N PRO A 13 -7.01 6.52 6.83
CA PRO A 13 -7.68 7.61 7.51
C PRO A 13 -6.86 8.89 7.36
N ASN A 14 -7.54 10.03 7.19
CA ASN A 14 -6.90 11.34 7.22
C ASN A 14 -6.69 11.80 8.68
N ASP A 15 -5.94 11.01 9.43
CA ASP A 15 -5.59 11.25 10.83
C ASP A 15 -4.17 10.71 11.10
N THR A 16 -3.65 10.92 12.30
CA THR A 16 -2.34 10.42 12.71
C THR A 16 -2.29 8.90 12.63
N ILE A 17 -1.35 8.39 11.84
CA ILE A 17 -1.08 6.96 11.71
C ILE A 17 0.25 6.66 12.41
N ARG A 18 0.24 5.67 13.32
CA ARG A 18 1.46 5.26 14.02
C ARG A 18 2.40 4.53 13.05
N ASN A 19 3.69 4.78 13.21
CA ASN A 19 4.75 4.22 12.37
C ASN A 19 4.87 2.68 12.42
N ASP A 20 4.37 2.06 13.49
CA ASP A 20 4.34 0.60 13.67
C ASP A 20 3.18 -0.08 12.94
N VAL A 21 2.25 0.69 12.36
CA VAL A 21 1.11 0.14 11.60
C VAL A 21 1.59 -0.25 10.20
N PRO A 22 1.54 -1.55 9.82
CA PRO A 22 2.00 -1.97 8.51
C PRO A 22 1.04 -1.49 7.41
N LEU A 23 1.57 -1.14 6.23
CA LEU A 23 0.80 -0.66 5.07
C LEU A 23 -0.34 -1.62 4.68
N THR A 24 -0.10 -2.93 4.85
CA THR A 24 -1.07 -3.99 4.57
C THR A 24 -2.33 -3.89 5.44
N SER A 25 -2.28 -3.22 6.60
CA SER A 25 -3.46 -2.94 7.44
C SER A 25 -4.50 -2.06 6.74
N PHE A 26 -4.07 -1.29 5.74
CA PHE A 26 -4.91 -0.39 4.96
C PHE A 26 -5.30 -0.97 3.60
N GLN A 27 -4.89 -2.19 3.29
CA GLN A 27 -5.17 -2.81 2.00
C GLN A 27 -6.65 -3.19 1.89
N VAL A 28 -7.25 -2.82 0.77
CA VAL A 28 -8.64 -3.15 0.43
C VAL A 28 -8.73 -3.73 -0.98
N PRO A 29 -9.81 -4.46 -1.32
CA PRO A 29 -10.09 -4.80 -2.70
C PRO A 29 -10.23 -3.53 -3.55
N ILE A 30 -9.71 -3.54 -4.78
CA ILE A 30 -9.80 -2.39 -5.69
C ILE A 30 -11.26 -2.05 -6.00
N GLU A 31 -12.13 -3.07 -6.09
CA GLU A 31 -13.56 -2.92 -6.32
C GLU A 31 -14.26 -2.14 -5.20
N ALA A 32 -13.73 -2.21 -3.97
CA ALA A 32 -14.26 -1.45 -2.84
C ALA A 32 -13.97 0.04 -3.02
N VAL A 33 -12.78 0.40 -3.50
CA VAL A 33 -12.41 1.79 -3.80
C VAL A 33 -13.25 2.34 -4.95
N GLU A 34 -13.42 1.56 -6.01
CA GLU A 34 -14.27 1.94 -7.16
C GLU A 34 -15.71 2.19 -6.74
N LYS A 35 -16.28 1.27 -5.95
CA LYS A 35 -17.65 1.43 -5.43
C LYS A 35 -17.79 2.66 -4.56
N ALA A 36 -16.80 2.95 -3.70
CA ALA A 36 -16.85 4.10 -2.80
C ALA A 36 -16.65 5.44 -3.51
N THR A 37 -15.85 5.46 -4.58
CA THR A 37 -15.47 6.69 -5.29
C THR A 37 -16.30 6.97 -6.55
N GLY A 38 -16.97 5.95 -7.09
CA GLY A 38 -17.62 6.02 -8.41
C GLY A 38 -16.64 6.01 -9.58
N LEU A 39 -15.36 5.72 -9.34
CA LEU A 39 -14.32 5.66 -10.36
C LEU A 39 -14.15 4.22 -10.88
N LYS A 40 -13.53 4.11 -12.05
CA LYS A 40 -13.01 2.85 -12.58
C LYS A 40 -11.52 2.99 -12.87
N PHE A 41 -10.73 2.08 -12.34
CA PHE A 41 -9.27 2.05 -12.54
C PHE A 41 -8.92 0.98 -13.58
N PHE A 42 -7.91 1.26 -14.41
CA PHE A 42 -7.37 0.30 -15.39
C PHE A 42 -8.45 -0.41 -16.22
N GLU A 43 -9.40 0.34 -16.79
CA GLU A 43 -10.57 -0.23 -17.49
C GLU A 43 -10.21 -1.20 -18.64
N THR A 44 -9.10 -0.94 -19.31
CA THR A 44 -8.61 -1.75 -20.43
C THR A 44 -7.84 -2.99 -19.98
N LEU A 45 -7.63 -3.18 -18.68
CA LEU A 45 -6.83 -4.25 -18.13
C LEU A 45 -7.70 -5.40 -17.59
N GLU A 46 -7.39 -6.63 -18.02
CA GLU A 46 -8.04 -7.83 -17.51
C GLU A 46 -7.61 -8.13 -16.06
N ARG A 47 -8.50 -7.84 -15.11
CA ARG A 47 -8.20 -7.99 -13.66
C ARG A 47 -7.96 -9.42 -13.21
N LYS A 48 -8.48 -10.41 -13.93
CA LYS A 48 -8.25 -11.83 -13.61
C LYS A 48 -6.77 -12.22 -13.71
N ALA A 49 -5.96 -11.44 -14.44
CA ALA A 49 -4.53 -11.67 -14.59
C ALA A 49 -3.67 -10.93 -13.56
N LEU A 50 -4.26 -10.12 -12.67
CA LEU A 50 -3.52 -9.31 -11.71
C LEU A 50 -3.13 -10.08 -10.45
N LYS A 51 -1.84 -10.10 -10.11
CA LYS A 51 -1.34 -10.58 -8.82
C LYS A 51 -1.65 -9.56 -7.71
N ASN A 52 -1.66 -10.02 -6.46
CA ASN A 52 -1.71 -9.11 -5.31
C ASN A 52 -0.32 -8.50 -5.10
N LEU A 53 -0.24 -7.16 -5.12
CA LEU A 53 1.02 -6.43 -4.97
C LEU A 53 1.80 -6.81 -3.71
N CYS A 54 1.12 -6.93 -2.56
CA CYS A 54 1.78 -7.23 -1.29
C CYS A 54 2.14 -8.72 -1.10
N LYS A 55 1.74 -9.59 -2.04
CA LYS A 55 2.25 -10.96 -2.14
C LYS A 55 3.45 -11.07 -3.07
N ASP A 56 3.51 -10.21 -4.10
CA ASP A 56 4.56 -10.19 -5.11
C ASP A 56 5.76 -9.34 -4.66
N THR A 57 5.53 -8.29 -3.86
CA THR A 57 6.53 -7.39 -3.30
C THR A 57 6.22 -7.08 -1.84
N GLU A 58 7.28 -6.81 -1.05
CA GLU A 58 7.13 -6.43 0.34
C GLU A 58 6.56 -5.00 0.48
N CYS A 59 5.30 -4.89 0.86
CA CYS A 59 4.60 -3.63 1.13
C CYS A 59 5.06 -2.97 2.46
N LYS A 60 6.36 -2.69 2.58
CA LYS A 60 6.94 -1.95 3.71
C LYS A 60 6.98 -0.45 3.40
N VAL A 61 6.61 0.36 4.39
CA VAL A 61 6.78 1.82 4.32
C VAL A 61 8.17 2.17 4.82
N MET A 62 8.91 2.97 4.05
CA MET A 62 10.13 3.61 4.55
C MET A 62 9.76 4.89 5.28
N MET A 63 10.12 4.98 6.55
CA MET A 63 9.93 6.19 7.33
C MET A 63 10.99 7.22 6.94
N ASN A 64 10.57 8.46 6.69
CA ASN A 64 11.51 9.55 6.48
C ASN A 64 12.02 10.04 7.84
N LEU A 65 13.34 9.95 8.04
CA LEU A 65 14.05 10.30 9.27
C LEU A 65 13.68 11.69 9.82
N LYS A 66 13.32 12.64 8.95
CA LYS A 66 12.88 13.98 9.36
C LYS A 66 11.62 13.98 10.24
N TYR A 67 10.76 12.96 10.12
CA TYR A 67 9.51 12.86 10.85
C TYR A 67 9.59 11.85 12.01
N LEU A 68 10.79 11.36 12.30
CA LEU A 68 11.04 10.46 13.41
C LEU A 68 11.58 11.25 14.60
N ASN A 69 11.09 10.90 15.78
CA ASN A 69 11.72 11.35 17.02
C ASN A 69 12.93 10.46 17.33
N ASP A 70 13.79 10.91 18.25
CA ASP A 70 15.04 10.22 18.61
C ASP A 70 14.84 8.75 19.05
N LYS A 71 13.69 8.43 19.65
CA LYS A 71 13.38 7.07 20.11
C LYS A 71 13.02 6.16 18.93
N ASP A 72 12.18 6.66 18.03
CA ASP A 72 11.76 5.94 16.84
C ASP A 72 12.93 5.77 15.86
N GLN A 73 13.81 6.78 15.75
CA GLN A 73 15.01 6.72 14.92
C GLN A 73 15.98 5.61 15.35
N LYS A 74 16.13 5.38 16.67
CA LYS A 74 16.96 4.29 17.21
C LYS A 74 16.35 2.90 17.03
N ALA A 75 15.05 2.82 16.76
CA ALA A 75 14.33 1.56 16.62
C ALA A 75 14.26 1.05 15.16
N LEU A 76 14.74 1.83 14.18
CA LEU A 76 14.81 1.33 12.80
C LEU A 76 15.87 0.25 12.66
N PRO A 77 15.60 -0.80 11.86
CA PRO A 77 16.64 -1.74 11.47
C PRO A 77 17.73 -0.97 10.72
N ALA A 78 18.99 -1.20 11.11
CA ALA A 78 20.13 -0.70 10.35
C ALA A 78 20.01 -1.18 8.90
N GLN A 79 20.12 -0.24 7.97
CA GLN A 79 20.15 -0.51 6.54
C GLN A 79 21.39 -1.30 6.15
#